data_AF-A0A7C0WEQ5-F1
#
_entry.id   AF-A0A7C0WEQ5-F1
#
_cell.length_a   1.000
_cell.length_b   1.000
_cell.length_c   1.000
_cell.angle_alpha   90.00
_cell.angle_beta   90.00
_cell.angle_gamma   90.00
#
_symmetry.space_group_name_H-M   'P 1'
#
loop_
_entity.id
_entity.type
_entity.pdbx_description
1 polymer ?
#
loop_
_entity_poly.entity_id
_entity_poly.type
_entity_poly.pdbx_seq_one_letter_code
_entity_poly.pdbx_strand_id
1 'polypeptide(L)'
;MRCESVNFKLITHISLLTTYIRNEGGPVQVTKKREQYGVVMPPKIDEYLPGAIQKAVFDAGMKHPAVIYSIAAGAGSGFIGWLFEMPIFYLFALIGVLSGSIWAAAQIFFFHEKIGAGYIKCLNERQKEYEQYTRNAIRKGLEECKDIKGFEDFSAQGIEQFNSIRIKLANIKELLEMKIGINEFTFSRFQAAADQVSLSVLDNLKDMVSILKS
;
A
#
# COMPACT_ATOMS: atom_id res chain seq x y z
N MET A 1 16.12 5.01 56.44
CA MET A 1 14.96 5.82 55.97
C MET A 1 15.40 6.49 54.68
N ARG A 2 15.13 5.89 53.51
CA ARG A 2 13.88 5.91 52.71
C ARG A 2 13.83 7.15 51.79
N CYS A 3 14.25 7.00 50.53
CA CYS A 3 13.65 7.65 49.35
C CYS A 3 14.34 7.23 48.03
N GLU A 4 14.13 5.98 47.60
CA GLU A 4 14.24 5.55 46.20
C GLU A 4 12.93 4.81 45.89
N SER A 5 11.98 5.40 45.15
CA SER A 5 10.85 4.63 44.56
C SER A 5 9.92 5.39 43.59
N VAL A 6 10.33 6.48 42.93
CA VAL A 6 9.36 7.25 42.09
C VAL A 6 9.55 7.11 40.58
N ASN A 7 10.69 6.63 40.06
CA ASN A 7 10.92 6.65 38.60
C ASN A 7 10.73 5.34 37.82
N PHE A 8 10.36 4.23 38.46
CA PHE A 8 10.24 2.96 37.73
C PHE A 8 8.89 2.76 37.03
N LYS A 9 7.78 3.29 37.59
CA LYS A 9 6.44 3.10 37.00
C LYS A 9 6.19 3.92 35.73
N LEU A 10 6.86 5.07 35.55
CA LEU A 10 6.67 5.91 34.36
C LEU A 10 7.34 5.30 33.12
N ILE A 11 8.48 4.61 33.29
CA ILE A 11 9.21 3.97 32.20
C ILE A 11 8.50 2.69 31.72
N THR A 12 7.81 1.97 32.60
CA THR A 12 7.07 0.75 32.21
C THR A 12 5.85 1.06 31.32
N HIS A 13 5.17 2.20 31.53
CA HIS A 13 4.02 2.57 30.70
C HIS A 13 4.42 3.06 29.29
N ILE A 14 5.59 3.70 29.14
CA ILE A 14 6.10 4.12 27.82
C ILE A 14 6.48 2.89 26.97
N SER A 15 7.09 1.86 27.57
CA SER A 15 7.42 0.62 26.86
C SER A 15 6.20 -0.20 26.43
N LEU A 16 5.11 -0.17 27.20
CA LEU A 16 3.85 -0.84 26.82
C LEU A 16 3.14 -0.12 25.66
N LEU A 17 3.14 1.22 25.64
CA LEU A 17 2.61 2.00 24.50
C LEU A 17 3.44 1.80 23.22
N THR A 18 4.76 1.69 23.35
CA THR A 18 5.64 1.45 22.20
C THR A 18 5.43 0.05 21.58
N THR A 19 5.09 -0.93 22.42
CA THR A 19 4.82 -2.31 21.97
C THR A 19 3.43 -2.43 21.34
N TYR A 20 2.43 -1.69 21.82
CA TYR A 20 1.09 -1.64 21.21
C TYR A 20 1.11 -1.02 19.80
N ILE A 21 1.89 0.06 19.61
CA ILE A 21 2.04 0.73 18.30
C ILE A 21 2.77 -0.17 17.28
N ARG A 22 3.62 -1.10 17.73
CA ARG A 22 4.31 -2.05 16.85
C ARG A 22 3.38 -3.07 16.18
N ASN A 23 2.18 -3.33 16.73
CA ASN A 23 1.31 -4.41 16.26
C ASN A 23 0.11 -3.94 15.40
N GLU A 24 -0.25 -2.66 15.43
CA GLU A 24 -1.36 -2.13 14.61
C GLU A 24 -0.93 -1.47 13.28
N GLY A 25 0.37 -1.32 13.05
CA GLY A 25 0.93 -0.85 11.77
C GLY A 25 0.97 -1.89 10.65
N GLY A 26 0.18 -2.97 10.75
CA GLY A 26 0.03 -3.95 9.69
C GLY A 26 -0.78 -3.40 8.50
N PRO A 27 -0.59 -3.93 7.27
CA PRO A 27 -1.29 -3.47 6.06
C PRO A 27 -2.78 -3.86 6.07
N VAL A 28 -3.59 -3.24 6.94
CA VAL A 28 -4.91 -3.79 7.34
C VAL A 28 -6.12 -3.07 6.71
N GLN A 29 -5.95 -2.06 5.85
CA GLN A 29 -7.11 -1.39 5.24
C GLN A 29 -7.22 -1.51 3.71
N VAL A 30 -6.17 -1.94 3.00
CA VAL A 30 -6.27 -2.18 1.54
C VAL A 30 -6.92 -3.53 1.24
N THR A 31 -6.78 -4.51 2.13
CA THR A 31 -7.35 -5.86 1.98
C THR A 31 -8.86 -5.88 2.17
N LYS A 32 -9.44 -5.04 3.03
CA LYS A 32 -10.89 -5.06 3.29
C LYS A 32 -11.75 -4.59 2.11
N LYS A 33 -11.15 -3.91 1.12
CA LYS A 33 -11.81 -3.54 -0.14
C LYS A 33 -11.73 -4.63 -1.21
N ARG A 34 -10.88 -5.66 -1.03
CA ARG A 34 -10.70 -6.77 -2.00
C ARG A 34 -11.86 -7.77 -1.99
N GLU A 35 -12.60 -7.88 -0.89
CA GLU A 35 -13.63 -8.91 -0.75
C GLU A 35 -14.97 -8.54 -1.40
N GLN A 36 -15.17 -7.28 -1.77
CA GLN A 36 -16.46 -6.79 -2.26
C GLN A 36 -16.62 -6.85 -3.78
N TYR A 37 -15.54 -7.07 -4.54
CA TYR A 37 -15.58 -7.21 -5.99
C TYR A 37 -14.62 -8.33 -6.40
N GLY A 38 -15.16 -9.51 -6.75
CA GLY A 38 -14.39 -10.68 -7.19
C GLY A 38 -13.62 -10.51 -8.52
N VAL A 39 -13.29 -9.27 -8.88
CA VAL A 39 -12.50 -8.90 -10.06
C VAL A 39 -11.19 -8.30 -9.54
N VAL A 40 -10.11 -9.06 -9.67
CA VAL A 40 -8.77 -8.53 -9.43
C VAL A 40 -8.53 -7.45 -10.49
N MET A 41 -8.40 -6.19 -10.09
CA MET A 41 -8.07 -5.09 -10.99
C MET A 41 -6.59 -4.72 -10.85
N PRO A 42 -5.90 -4.38 -11.94
CA PRO A 42 -4.51 -3.96 -11.85
C PRO A 42 -4.41 -2.66 -11.04
N PRO A 43 -3.38 -2.50 -10.19
CA PRO A 43 -3.02 -1.20 -9.65
C PRO A 43 -2.72 -0.22 -10.79
N LYS A 44 -3.19 1.02 -10.65
CA LYS A 44 -2.92 2.07 -11.63
C LYS A 44 -1.59 2.76 -11.32
N ILE A 45 -0.93 3.34 -12.34
CA ILE A 45 0.37 4.02 -12.17
C ILE A 45 0.27 5.19 -11.18
N ASP A 46 -0.88 5.87 -11.14
CA ASP A 46 -1.13 6.98 -10.22
C ASP A 46 -1.06 6.57 -8.74
N GLU A 47 -1.33 5.30 -8.43
CA GLU A 47 -1.18 4.74 -7.08
C GLU A 47 0.30 4.63 -6.65
N TYR A 48 1.24 4.61 -7.61
CA TYR A 48 2.68 4.58 -7.34
C TYR A 48 3.31 5.99 -7.23
N LEU A 49 2.52 7.07 -7.43
CA LEU A 49 3.06 8.43 -7.28
C LEU A 49 3.34 8.75 -5.80
N PRO A 50 4.39 9.56 -5.52
CA PRO A 50 4.72 9.96 -4.16
C PRO A 50 3.54 10.68 -3.47
N GLY A 51 2.71 11.41 -4.22
CA GLY A 51 1.50 12.04 -3.68
C GLY A 51 0.44 11.03 -3.20
N ALA A 52 0.26 9.91 -3.90
CA ALA A 52 -0.68 8.86 -3.48
C ALA A 52 -0.15 8.12 -2.23
N ILE A 53 1.15 7.84 -2.20
CA ILE A 53 1.81 7.22 -1.05
C ILE A 53 1.77 8.16 0.16
N GLN A 54 2.06 9.44 -0.03
CA GLN A 54 1.99 10.45 1.03
C GLN A 54 0.56 10.62 1.55
N LYS A 55 -0.45 10.60 0.68
CA LYS A 55 -1.86 10.63 1.09
C LYS A 55 -2.23 9.39 1.90
N ALA A 56 -1.82 8.20 1.48
CA ALA A 56 -2.07 6.97 2.23
C ALA A 56 -1.37 6.96 3.60
N VAL A 57 -0.13 7.44 3.67
CA VAL A 57 0.62 7.61 4.93
C VAL A 57 -0.07 8.64 5.83
N PHE A 58 -0.56 9.75 5.28
CA PHE A 58 -1.26 10.78 6.03
C PHE A 58 -2.60 10.27 6.58
N ASP A 59 -3.39 9.59 5.76
CA ASP A 59 -4.66 8.98 6.17
C ASP A 59 -4.46 7.90 7.25
N ALA A 60 -3.36 7.14 7.17
CA ALA A 60 -2.99 6.18 8.20
C ALA A 60 -2.51 6.87 9.49
N GLY A 61 -1.70 7.93 9.38
CA GLY A 61 -1.18 8.70 10.51
C GLY A 61 -2.26 9.46 11.28
N MET A 62 -3.23 10.05 10.58
CA MET A 62 -4.37 10.77 11.17
C MET A 62 -5.28 9.87 12.02
N LYS A 63 -5.35 8.59 11.68
CA LYS A 63 -6.15 7.60 12.43
C LYS A 63 -5.44 7.09 13.68
N HIS A 64 -4.21 7.52 13.94
CA HIS A 64 -3.48 7.08 15.11
C HIS A 64 -4.16 7.59 16.39
N PRO A 65 -4.44 6.73 17.38
CA PRO A 65 -5.19 7.10 18.58
C PRO A 65 -4.55 8.29 19.31
N ALA A 66 -3.22 8.35 19.36
CA ALA A 66 -2.51 9.47 19.99
C ALA A 66 -2.86 10.84 19.38
N VAL A 67 -3.07 10.93 18.06
CA VAL A 67 -3.44 12.17 17.38
C VAL A 67 -4.88 12.54 17.73
N ILE A 68 -5.79 11.57 17.62
CA ILE A 68 -7.22 11.77 17.92
C ILE A 68 -7.43 12.20 19.37
N TYR A 69 -6.79 11.52 20.33
CA TYR A 69 -6.92 11.84 21.75
C TYR A 69 -6.31 13.18 22.12
N SER A 70 -5.18 13.57 21.50
CA SER A 70 -4.56 14.87 21.80
C SER A 70 -5.43 16.03 21.30
N ILE A 71 -6.01 15.90 20.10
CA ILE A 71 -6.95 16.89 19.56
C ILE A 71 -8.22 16.94 20.41
N ALA A 72 -8.79 15.80 20.79
CA ALA A 72 -9.98 15.73 21.63
C ALA A 72 -9.73 16.32 23.03
N ALA A 73 -8.56 16.05 23.63
CA ALA A 73 -8.17 16.62 24.92
C ALA A 73 -7.95 18.14 24.85
N GLY A 74 -7.32 18.63 23.77
CA GLY A 74 -7.16 20.06 23.52
C GLY A 74 -8.51 20.78 23.32
N ALA A 75 -9.40 20.21 22.51
CA ALA A 75 -10.74 20.75 22.30
C ALA A 75 -11.58 20.73 23.59
N GLY A 76 -11.52 19.62 24.36
CA GLY A 76 -12.22 19.48 25.62
C GLY A 76 -11.77 20.48 26.68
N SER A 77 -10.46 20.69 26.83
CA SER A 77 -9.92 21.70 27.75
C SER A 77 -10.29 23.12 27.33
N GLY A 78 -10.31 23.43 26.04
CA GLY A 78 -10.80 24.71 25.53
C GLY A 78 -12.28 24.95 25.85
N PHE A 79 -13.13 23.93 25.69
CA PHE A 79 -14.56 24.01 26.00
C PHE A 79 -14.80 24.23 27.50
N ILE A 80 -14.06 23.55 28.36
CA ILE A 80 -14.12 23.75 29.83
C ILE A 80 -13.66 25.17 30.19
N GLY A 81 -12.56 25.65 29.59
CA GLY A 81 -12.07 27.01 29.83
C GLY A 81 -13.08 28.09 29.43
N TRP A 82 -13.81 27.87 28.34
CA TRP A 82 -14.89 28.76 27.91
C TRP A 82 -16.09 28.73 28.87
N LEU A 83 -16.48 27.54 29.36
CA LEU A 83 -17.64 27.39 30.25
C LEU A 83 -17.43 28.01 31.64
N PHE A 84 -16.20 27.99 32.17
CA PHE A 84 -15.88 28.44 33.53
C PHE A 84 -15.07 29.74 33.59
N GLU A 85 -14.81 30.39 32.45
CA GLU A 85 -14.00 31.63 32.31
C GLU A 85 -12.60 31.55 32.97
N MET A 86 -12.05 30.35 33.13
CA MET A 86 -10.77 30.15 33.81
C MET A 86 -9.60 30.19 32.80
N PRO A 87 -8.72 31.21 32.87
CA PRO A 87 -7.71 31.43 31.83
C PRO A 87 -6.65 30.31 31.75
N ILE A 88 -6.44 29.57 32.84
CA ILE A 88 -5.47 28.47 32.90
C ILE A 88 -5.81 27.32 31.95
N PHE A 89 -7.08 27.09 31.65
CA PHE A 89 -7.49 26.02 30.73
C PHE A 89 -7.17 26.35 29.26
N TYR A 90 -7.11 27.62 28.89
CA TYR A 90 -6.66 28.01 27.55
C TYR A 90 -5.18 27.70 27.33
N LEU A 91 -4.34 27.78 28.38
CA LEU A 91 -2.95 27.34 28.29
C LEU A 91 -2.85 25.83 28.06
N PHE A 92 -3.66 25.02 28.75
CA PHE A 92 -3.72 23.58 28.51
C PHE A 92 -4.24 23.23 27.12
N ALA A 93 -5.25 23.95 26.62
CA ALA A 93 -5.73 23.78 25.26
C ALA A 93 -4.62 24.05 24.23
N LEU A 94 -3.86 25.13 24.41
CA LEU A 94 -2.77 25.52 23.53
C LEU A 94 -1.61 24.51 23.56
N ILE A 95 -1.22 24.04 24.76
CA ILE A 95 -0.21 23.00 24.92
C ILE A 95 -0.69 21.68 24.30
N GLY A 96 -1.95 21.30 24.48
CA GLY A 96 -2.54 20.10 23.90
C GLY A 96 -2.52 20.11 22.38
N VAL A 97 -2.90 21.24 21.77
CA VAL A 97 -2.86 21.41 20.31
C VAL A 97 -1.43 21.35 19.78
N LEU A 98 -0.49 22.09 20.39
CA LEU A 98 0.89 22.13 19.92
C LEU A 98 1.60 20.78 20.09
N SER A 99 1.47 20.14 21.25
CA SER A 99 2.08 18.83 21.52
C SER A 99 1.52 17.74 20.60
N GLY A 100 0.21 17.73 20.35
CA GLY A 100 -0.42 16.82 19.40
C GLY A 100 0.07 17.02 17.97
N SER A 101 0.23 18.27 17.55
CA SER A 101 0.73 18.63 16.20
C SER A 101 2.18 18.16 15.98
N ILE A 102 3.05 18.42 16.96
CA ILE A 102 4.47 18.03 16.90
C ILE A 102 4.61 16.51 16.90
N TRP A 103 3.82 15.82 17.75
CA TRP A 103 3.83 14.36 17.79
C TRP A 103 3.30 13.75 16.49
N ALA A 104 2.21 14.29 15.93
CA ALA A 104 1.68 13.85 14.64
C ALA A 104 2.70 14.02 13.52
N ALA A 105 3.38 15.17 13.46
CA ALA A 105 4.42 15.42 12.48
C ALA A 105 5.59 14.43 12.61
N ALA A 106 6.10 14.22 13.83
CA ALA A 106 7.16 13.24 14.09
C ALA A 106 6.73 11.82 13.68
N GLN A 107 5.50 11.42 14.01
CA GLN A 107 4.94 10.14 13.63
C GLN A 107 4.86 10.01 12.10
N ILE A 108 4.37 11.01 11.38
CA ILE A 108 4.27 10.99 9.91
C ILE A 108 5.65 10.83 9.27
N PHE A 109 6.66 11.58 9.73
CA PHE A 109 8.03 11.48 9.20
C PHE A 109 8.65 10.10 9.46
N PHE A 110 8.53 9.54 10.67
CA PHE A 110 9.08 8.23 11.00
C PHE A 110 8.32 7.05 10.37
N PHE A 111 7.01 7.19 10.16
CA PHE A 111 6.20 6.14 9.53
C PHE A 111 6.23 6.21 8.01
N HIS A 112 6.70 7.30 7.40
CA HIS A 112 6.75 7.44 5.94
C HIS A 112 7.53 6.32 5.26
N GLU A 113 8.70 5.96 5.79
CA GLU A 113 9.54 4.90 5.23
C GLU A 113 8.91 3.51 5.43
N LYS A 114 8.42 3.20 6.63
CA LYS A 114 7.87 1.87 6.96
C LYS A 114 6.52 1.61 6.30
N ILE A 115 5.61 2.58 6.37
CA ILE A 115 4.28 2.46 5.74
C ILE A 115 4.43 2.54 4.21
N GLY A 116 5.30 3.41 3.70
CA GLY A 116 5.58 3.51 2.26
C GLY A 116 6.08 2.20 1.68
N ALA A 117 7.06 1.57 2.33
CA ALA A 117 7.57 0.25 1.93
C ALA A 117 6.48 -0.84 1.99
N GLY A 118 5.66 -0.85 3.05
CA GLY A 118 4.55 -1.79 3.19
C GLY A 118 3.46 -1.60 2.12
N TYR A 119 3.16 -0.35 1.77
CA TYR A 119 2.19 -0.01 0.73
C TYR A 119 2.67 -0.43 -0.66
N ILE A 120 3.92 -0.13 -1.01
CA ILE A 120 4.54 -0.57 -2.26
C ILE A 120 4.56 -2.10 -2.35
N LYS A 121 4.91 -2.78 -1.25
CA LYS A 121 4.87 -4.25 -1.20
C LYS A 121 3.46 -4.80 -1.48
N CYS A 122 2.44 -4.20 -0.89
CA CYS A 122 1.04 -4.60 -1.11
C CYS A 122 0.60 -4.36 -2.57
N LEU A 123 1.00 -3.24 -3.18
CA LEU A 123 0.75 -2.97 -4.60
C LEU A 123 1.41 -4.03 -5.49
N ASN A 124 2.66 -4.37 -5.22
CA ASN A 124 3.41 -5.38 -5.97
C ASN A 124 2.80 -6.79 -5.82
N GLU A 125 2.30 -7.14 -4.63
CA GLU A 125 1.56 -8.39 -4.41
C GLU A 125 0.26 -8.42 -5.22
N ARG A 126 -0.50 -7.32 -5.23
CA ARG A 126 -1.74 -7.19 -6.02
C ARG A 126 -1.48 -7.30 -7.52
N GLN A 127 -0.40 -6.68 -8.00
CA GLN A 127 0.03 -6.78 -9.39
C GLN A 127 0.36 -8.23 -9.76
N LYS A 128 1.12 -8.94 -8.90
CA LYS A 128 1.44 -10.36 -9.12
C LYS A 128 0.20 -11.24 -9.19
N GLU A 129 -0.77 -11.02 -8.30
CA GLU A 129 -2.05 -11.73 -8.31
C GLU A 129 -2.82 -11.48 -9.62
N TYR A 130 -2.92 -10.21 -10.04
CA TYR A 130 -3.60 -9.85 -11.28
C TYR A 130 -2.95 -10.47 -12.51
N GLU A 131 -1.62 -10.42 -12.59
CA GLU A 131 -0.90 -11.07 -13.66
C GLU A 131 -1.16 -12.59 -13.65
N GLN A 132 -1.11 -13.27 -12.50
CA GLN A 132 -1.40 -14.70 -12.42
C GLN A 132 -2.82 -15.03 -12.88
N TYR A 133 -3.80 -14.24 -12.46
CA TYR A 133 -5.19 -14.38 -12.90
C TYR A 133 -5.33 -14.25 -14.42
N THR A 134 -4.76 -13.18 -15.00
CA THR A 134 -4.82 -12.90 -16.44
C THR A 134 -4.13 -13.99 -17.24
N ARG A 135 -2.97 -14.47 -16.77
CA ARG A 135 -2.25 -15.59 -17.39
C ARG A 135 -3.08 -16.87 -17.42
N ASN A 136 -3.73 -17.21 -16.30
CA ASN A 136 -4.58 -18.40 -16.22
C ASN A 136 -5.81 -18.26 -17.12
N ALA A 137 -6.40 -17.07 -17.20
CA ALA A 137 -7.54 -16.80 -18.08
C ALA A 137 -7.17 -16.96 -19.57
N ILE A 138 -6.04 -16.38 -20.01
CA ILE A 138 -5.56 -16.52 -21.40
C ILE A 138 -5.22 -17.97 -21.72
N ARG A 139 -4.49 -18.65 -20.83
CA ARG A 139 -4.12 -20.05 -21.01
C ARG A 139 -5.36 -20.94 -21.16
N LYS A 140 -6.35 -20.77 -20.27
CA LYS A 140 -7.60 -21.52 -20.34
C LYS A 140 -8.36 -21.23 -21.63
N GLY A 141 -8.40 -19.97 -22.07
CA GLY A 141 -9.01 -19.59 -23.35
C GLY A 141 -8.33 -20.24 -24.56
N LEU A 142 -7.00 -20.29 -24.58
CA LEU A 142 -6.23 -20.94 -25.65
C LEU A 142 -6.38 -22.47 -25.64
N GLU A 143 -6.43 -23.09 -24.45
CA GLU A 143 -6.71 -24.52 -24.29
C GLU A 143 -8.13 -24.87 -24.77
N GLU A 144 -9.14 -24.05 -24.46
CA GLU A 144 -10.52 -24.22 -24.97
C GLU A 144 -10.60 -24.11 -26.50
N CYS A 145 -9.76 -23.29 -27.13
CA CYS A 145 -9.73 -23.13 -28.59
C CYS A 145 -9.00 -24.29 -29.32
N LYS A 146 -8.24 -25.12 -28.60
CA LYS A 146 -7.47 -26.22 -29.18
C LYS A 146 -8.37 -27.32 -29.76
N ASP A 147 -9.58 -27.48 -29.22
CA ASP A 147 -10.54 -28.50 -29.68
C ASP A 147 -11.33 -28.06 -30.93
N ILE A 148 -11.11 -26.85 -31.45
CA ILE A 148 -11.76 -26.34 -32.65
C ILE A 148 -10.91 -26.69 -33.88
N LYS A 149 -11.45 -27.58 -34.75
CA LYS A 149 -10.80 -27.99 -36.00
C LYS A 149 -10.39 -26.79 -36.85
N GLY A 150 -9.10 -26.70 -37.18
CA GLY A 150 -8.51 -25.67 -38.05
C GLY A 150 -7.78 -24.52 -37.32
N PHE A 151 -7.87 -24.45 -35.99
CA PHE A 151 -7.21 -23.41 -35.19
C PHE A 151 -6.03 -23.92 -34.33
N GLU A 152 -5.67 -25.20 -34.46
CA GLU A 152 -4.63 -25.85 -33.67
C GLU A 152 -3.26 -25.15 -33.81
N ASP A 153 -2.86 -24.81 -35.05
CA ASP A 153 -1.60 -24.14 -35.35
C ASP A 153 -1.56 -22.69 -34.81
N PHE A 154 -2.69 -21.98 -34.87
CA PHE A 154 -2.82 -20.62 -34.35
C PHE A 154 -2.78 -20.59 -32.82
N SER A 155 -3.42 -21.57 -32.15
CA SER A 155 -3.35 -21.71 -30.69
C SER A 155 -1.94 -22.04 -30.23
N ALA A 156 -1.24 -22.96 -30.92
CA ALA A 156 0.14 -23.30 -30.62
C ALA A 156 1.10 -22.10 -30.77
N GLN A 157 0.99 -21.35 -31.87
CA GLN A 157 1.78 -20.12 -32.08
C GLN A 157 1.47 -19.05 -31.03
N GLY A 158 0.20 -18.88 -30.66
CA GLY A 158 -0.21 -17.93 -29.62
C GLY A 158 0.41 -18.26 -28.25
N ILE A 159 0.45 -19.54 -27.88
CA ILE A 159 1.10 -20.01 -26.65
C ILE A 159 2.61 -19.76 -26.69
N GLU A 160 3.26 -20.01 -27.82
CA GLU A 160 4.70 -19.80 -27.98
C GLU A 160 5.09 -18.32 -27.90
N GLN A 161 4.35 -17.45 -28.60
CA GLN A 161 4.56 -16.00 -28.54
C GLN A 161 4.37 -15.45 -27.13
N PHE A 162 3.30 -15.89 -26.45
CA PHE A 162 3.03 -15.53 -25.06
C PHE A 162 4.19 -15.94 -24.12
N ASN A 163 4.72 -17.15 -24.27
CA ASN A 163 5.86 -17.62 -23.47
C ASN A 163 7.14 -16.82 -23.77
N SER A 164 7.39 -16.48 -25.04
CA SER A 164 8.55 -15.68 -25.45
C SER A 164 8.52 -14.27 -24.88
N ILE A 165 7.37 -13.59 -24.95
CA ILE A 165 7.15 -12.26 -24.36
C ILE A 165 7.38 -12.29 -22.85
N ARG A 166 6.87 -13.32 -22.16
CA ARG A 166 7.08 -13.50 -20.73
C ARG A 166 8.55 -13.56 -20.35
N ILE A 167 9.35 -14.34 -21.09
CA ILE A 167 10.79 -14.47 -20.83
C ILE A 167 11.49 -13.12 -21.02
N LYS A 168 11.17 -12.39 -22.10
CA LYS A 168 11.74 -11.07 -22.36
C LYS A 168 11.41 -10.06 -21.26
N LEU A 169 10.18 -10.05 -20.77
CA LEU A 169 9.76 -9.19 -19.66
C LEU A 169 10.44 -9.55 -18.35
N ALA A 170 10.59 -10.85 -18.05
CA ALA A 170 11.31 -11.31 -16.86
C ALA A 170 12.78 -10.83 -16.90
N ASN A 171 13.44 -10.96 -18.05
CA ASN A 171 14.82 -10.49 -18.22
C ASN A 171 14.93 -8.97 -18.06
N ILE A 172 13.96 -8.20 -18.57
CA ILE A 172 13.92 -6.74 -18.37
C ILE A 172 13.80 -6.39 -16.88
N LYS A 173 12.91 -7.07 -16.16
CA LYS A 173 12.74 -6.87 -14.71
C LYS A 173 14.03 -7.19 -13.94
N GLU A 174 14.69 -8.29 -14.26
CA GLU A 174 15.96 -8.69 -13.66
C GLU A 174 17.08 -7.67 -13.93
N LEU A 175 17.18 -7.16 -15.17
CA LEU A 175 18.13 -6.10 -15.51
C LEU A 175 17.85 -4.79 -14.76
N LEU A 176 16.58 -4.46 -14.56
CA LEU A 176 16.14 -3.31 -13.78
C LEU A 176 16.51 -3.46 -12.31
N GLU A 177 16.31 -4.65 -11.72
CA GLU A 177 16.69 -4.97 -10.33
C GLU A 177 18.21 -4.89 -10.12
N MET A 178 19.00 -5.30 -11.11
CA MET A 178 20.47 -5.19 -11.02
C MET A 178 20.98 -3.76 -11.16
N LYS A 179 20.32 -2.91 -11.95
CA LYS A 179 20.79 -1.54 -12.24
C LYS A 179 20.27 -0.48 -11.27
N ILE A 180 19.07 -0.68 -10.71
CA ILE A 180 18.41 0.30 -9.84
C ILE A 180 18.14 -0.42 -8.52
N GLY A 181 18.70 0.10 -7.42
CA GLY A 181 18.50 -0.50 -6.11
C GLY A 181 17.01 -0.66 -5.79
N ILE A 182 16.61 -1.86 -5.35
CA ILE A 182 15.20 -2.23 -5.08
C ILE A 182 14.51 -1.26 -4.09
N ASN A 183 15.29 -0.58 -3.25
CA ASN A 183 14.80 0.36 -2.25
C ASN A 183 14.58 1.79 -2.78
N GLU A 184 14.88 2.07 -4.05
CA GLU A 184 14.66 3.40 -4.63
C GLU A 184 13.25 3.52 -5.20
N PHE A 185 12.57 4.63 -4.91
CA PHE A 185 11.26 4.97 -5.50
C PHE A 185 11.27 4.93 -7.03
N THR A 186 12.41 5.25 -7.63
CA THR A 186 12.66 5.16 -9.06
C THR A 186 12.45 3.74 -9.60
N PHE A 187 12.94 2.71 -8.88
CA PHE A 187 12.77 1.31 -9.25
C PHE A 187 11.29 0.93 -9.32
N SER A 188 10.51 1.31 -8.31
CA SER A 188 9.06 1.00 -8.24
C SER A 188 8.29 1.61 -9.43
N ARG A 189 8.66 2.81 -9.89
CA ARG A 189 8.03 3.45 -11.05
C ARG A 189 8.37 2.77 -12.36
N PHE A 190 9.64 2.41 -12.56
CA PHE A 190 10.03 1.66 -13.75
C PHE A 190 9.45 0.26 -13.78
N GLN A 191 9.36 -0.40 -12.62
CA GLN A 191 8.67 -1.67 -12.46
C GLN A 191 7.19 -1.54 -12.83
N ALA A 192 6.47 -0.55 -12.29
CA ALA A 192 5.07 -0.31 -12.63
C ALA A 192 4.86 -0.02 -14.13
N ALA A 193 5.76 0.73 -14.77
CA ALA A 193 5.70 0.97 -16.21
C ALA A 193 5.95 -0.32 -17.03
N ALA A 194 6.95 -1.11 -16.66
CA ALA A 194 7.22 -2.40 -17.29
C ALA A 194 6.04 -3.39 -17.13
N ASP A 195 5.42 -3.38 -15.95
CA ASP A 195 4.23 -4.16 -15.64
C ASP A 195 3.03 -3.75 -16.48
N GLN A 196 2.82 -2.44 -16.68
CA GLN A 196 1.74 -1.96 -17.53
C GLN A 196 1.96 -2.32 -19.00
N VAL A 197 3.20 -2.23 -19.51
CA VAL A 197 3.52 -2.68 -20.87
C VAL A 197 3.27 -4.18 -21.01
N SER A 198 3.67 -4.99 -20.02
CA SER A 198 3.35 -6.41 -19.96
C SER A 198 1.84 -6.65 -20.05
N LEU A 199 1.05 -5.96 -19.22
CA LEU A 199 -0.41 -6.08 -19.21
C LEU A 199 -1.04 -5.69 -20.55
N SER A 200 -0.58 -4.62 -21.20
CA SER A 200 -1.08 -4.23 -22.52
C SER A 200 -0.86 -5.31 -23.58
N VAL A 201 0.26 -6.03 -23.52
CA VAL A 201 0.50 -7.17 -24.41
C VAL A 201 -0.42 -8.34 -24.08
N LEU A 202 -0.70 -8.59 -22.80
CA LEU A 202 -1.68 -9.61 -22.38
C LEU A 202 -3.09 -9.28 -22.84
N ASP A 203 -3.50 -8.02 -22.73
CA ASP A 203 -4.81 -7.56 -23.17
C ASP A 203 -4.97 -7.71 -24.68
N ASN A 204 -3.96 -7.35 -25.48
CA ASN A 204 -3.97 -7.58 -26.92
C ASN A 204 -4.11 -9.07 -27.28
N LEU A 205 -3.41 -9.95 -26.58
CA LEU A 205 -3.52 -11.40 -26.77
C LEU A 205 -4.92 -11.91 -26.40
N LYS A 206 -5.50 -11.38 -25.31
CA LYS A 206 -6.87 -11.71 -24.89
C LYS A 206 -7.89 -11.27 -25.94
N ASP A 207 -7.73 -10.09 -26.53
CA ASP A 207 -8.61 -9.59 -27.59
C ASP A 207 -8.50 -10.47 -28.85
N MET A 208 -7.30 -10.89 -29.24
CA MET A 208 -7.12 -11.85 -30.33
C MET A 208 -7.84 -13.17 -30.04
N VAL A 209 -7.71 -13.73 -28.83
CA VAL A 209 -8.43 -14.96 -28.43
C VAL A 209 -9.95 -14.73 -28.46
N SER A 210 -10.42 -13.55 -28.03
CA SER A 210 -11.86 -13.23 -28.09
C SER A 210 -12.38 -13.14 -29.52
N ILE A 211 -11.58 -12.61 -30.46
CA ILE A 211 -11.92 -12.57 -31.89
C ILE A 211 -11.97 -13.99 -32.47
N LEU A 212 -11.02 -14.86 -32.09
CA LEU A 212 -10.98 -16.25 -32.56
C LEU A 212 -12.14 -17.11 -32.00
N LYS A 213 -12.71 -16.73 -30.86
CA LYS A 213 -13.86 -17.40 -30.25
C LYS A 213 -15.21 -16.94 -30.80
N SER A 214 -15.26 -15.77 -31.46
CA SER A 214 -16.48 -15.20 -32.06
C SER A 214 -16.69 -15.67 -33.49
#